data_AF-A0A5S9MEW7-F1
#
_entry.id   AF-A0A5S9MEW7-F1
#
_cell.length_a   1.000
_cell.length_b   1.000
_cell.length_c   1.000
_cell.angle_alpha   90.00
_cell.angle_beta   90.00
_cell.angle_gamma   90.00
#
_symmetry.space_group_name_H-M   'P 1'
#
loop_
_entity.id
_entity.type
_entity.pdbx_description
1 polymer ?
#
loop_
_entity_poly.entity_id
_entity_poly.type
_entity_poly.pdbx_seq_one_letter_code
_entity_poly.pdbx_strand_id
1 'polypeptide(L)' 'MEQHDIHTFLLRFFKANQCSILEESAGHMTVQLTIEMDKLIMNRPFFIGTGLKKLAVYLNRGN' A
#
# COMPACT_ATOMS: atom_id res chain seq x y z
N MET A 1 20.99 1.07 -1.90
CA MET A 1 19.60 1.60 -1.95
C MET A 1 19.08 1.50 -0.53
N GLU A 2 19.09 2.62 0.17
CA GLU A 2 18.87 2.69 1.62
C GLU A 2 17.38 2.48 1.91
N GLN A 3 17.01 1.74 2.96
CA GLN A 3 15.61 1.39 3.26
C GLN A 3 14.67 2.62 3.43
N HIS A 4 15.23 3.79 3.77
CA HIS A 4 14.51 5.08 3.77
C HIS A 4 13.92 5.43 2.39
N ASP A 5 14.58 5.02 1.32
CA ASP A 5 14.11 5.26 -0.05
C ASP A 5 12.85 4.43 -0.33
N ILE A 6 12.76 3.21 0.20
CA ILE A 6 11.62 2.31 -0.06
C ILE A 6 10.35 2.84 0.59
N HIS A 7 10.43 3.26 1.86
CA HIS A 7 9.28 3.84 2.56
C HIS A 7 8.77 5.10 1.84
N THR A 8 9.69 6.01 1.50
CA THR A 8 9.36 7.25 0.80
C THR A 8 8.81 6.98 -0.60
N PHE A 9 9.37 5.99 -1.30
CA PHE A 9 8.91 5.57 -2.62
C PHE A 9 7.48 5.02 -2.56
N LEU A 10 7.18 4.11 -1.63
CA LEU A 10 5.84 3.56 -1.45
C LEU A 10 4.83 4.64 -1.09
N LEU A 11 5.20 5.56 -0.19
CA LEU A 11 4.36 6.69 0.18
C LEU A 11 3.97 7.53 -1.04
N ARG A 12 4.96 7.90 -1.86
CA ARG A 12 4.74 8.68 -3.09
C ARG A 12 3.94 7.91 -4.11
N PHE A 13 4.24 6.61 -4.27
CA PHE A 13 3.53 5.74 -5.19
C PHE A 13 2.05 5.64 -4.83
N PHE A 14 1.71 5.36 -3.57
CA PHE A 14 0.32 5.26 -3.14
C PHE A 14 -0.41 6.60 -3.21
N LYS A 15 0.25 7.71 -2.85
CA LYS A 15 -0.32 9.07 -3.01
C LYS A 15 -0.57 9.43 -4.47
N ALA A 16 0.35 9.10 -5.37
CA ALA A 16 0.20 9.34 -6.81
C ALA A 16 -0.96 8.51 -7.41
N ASN A 17 -1.19 7.31 -6.88
CA ASN A 17 -2.31 6.44 -7.25
C ASN A 17 -3.61 6.75 -6.47
N GLN A 18 -3.71 7.93 -5.84
CA GLN A 18 -4.90 8.38 -5.11
C GLN A 18 -5.37 7.42 -4.02
N CYS A 19 -4.44 6.64 -3.45
CA CYS A 19 -4.72 5.76 -2.33
C CYS A 19 -4.63 6.54 -1.02
N SER A 20 -5.56 6.27 -0.09
CA SER A 20 -5.57 6.94 1.22
C SER A 20 -4.66 6.20 2.19
N ILE A 21 -3.73 6.91 2.82
CA ILE A 21 -2.87 6.32 3.85
C ILE A 21 -3.61 6.43 5.18
N LEU A 22 -3.93 5.28 5.77
CA LEU A 22 -4.67 5.19 7.02
C LEU A 22 -3.73 5.21 8.23
N GLU A 23 -2.55 4.62 8.09
CA GLU A 23 -1.55 4.55 9.16
C GLU A 23 -0.15 4.52 8.56
N GLU A 24 0.78 5.25 9.17
CA GLU A 24 2.18 5.30 8.78
C GLU A 24 3.04 5.14 10.04
N SER A 25 4.00 4.23 10.01
CA SER A 25 4.88 3.91 11.14
C SER A 25 6.25 3.48 10.62
N ALA A 26 7.27 3.61 11.46
CA ALA A 26 8.66 3.37 11.08
C ALA A 26 8.97 1.91 10.63
N GLY A 27 8.03 0.97 10.77
CA GLY A 27 8.15 -0.41 10.29
C GLY A 27 6.95 -0.92 9.50
N HIS A 28 5.88 -0.13 9.36
CA HIS A 28 4.70 -0.55 8.62
C HIS A 28 3.87 0.64 8.13
N MET A 29 3.13 0.44 7.04
CA MET A 29 2.14 1.40 6.57
C MET A 29 0.84 0.67 6.21
N THR A 30 -0.29 1.26 6.60
CA THR A 30 -1.62 0.79 6.22
C THR A 30 -2.20 1.74 5.18
N VAL A 31 -2.44 1.22 3.98
CA VAL A 31 -2.98 1.98 2.85
C VAL A 31 -4.33 1.41 2.44
N GLN A 32 -5.30 2.29 2.27
CA GLN A 32 -6.57 2.00 1.64
C GLN A 32 -6.41 2.08 0.13
N LEU A 33 -6.50 0.93 -0.53
CA LEU A 33 -6.35 0.83 -1.97
C LEU A 33 -7.62 1.31 -2.67
N THR A 34 -7.44 1.97 -3.81
CA THR A 34 -8.52 2.22 -4.76
C THR A 34 -8.92 0.92 -5.46
N ILE A 35 -10.12 0.90 -6.04
CA ILE A 35 -10.62 -0.23 -6.83
C ILE A 35 -9.63 -0.59 -7.97
N GLU A 36 -9.01 0.42 -8.57
CA GLU A 36 -8.03 0.25 -9.65
C GLU A 36 -6.73 -0.35 -9.12
N MET A 37 -6.23 0.15 -7.99
CA MET A 37 -4.98 -0.36 -7.41
C MET A 37 -5.13 -1.80 -6.88
N ASP A 38 -6.31 -2.14 -6.36
CA ASP A 38 -6.66 -3.50 -5.97
C ASP A 38 -6.64 -4.46 -7.17
N LYS A 39 -7.17 -4.04 -8.32
CA LYS A 39 -7.12 -4.80 -9.59
C LYS A 39 -5.69 -5.06 -10.03
N LEU A 40 -4.87 -4.02 -10.02
CA LEU A 40 -3.48 -4.06 -10.49
C LEU A 40 -2.59 -4.94 -9.60
N ILE A 41 -2.71 -4.83 -8.27
CA ILE A 41 -1.84 -5.56 -7.34
C ILE A 41 -2.30 -7.01 -7.17
N MET A 42 -3.60 -7.24 -6.99
CA MET A 42 -4.06 -8.57 -6.59
C MET A 42 -4.26 -9.52 -7.78
N ASN A 43 -4.33 -9.03 -9.03
CA ASN A 43 -4.69 -9.83 -10.21
C ASN A 43 -5.89 -10.78 -9.95
N ARG A 44 -6.76 -10.42 -9.00
CA ARG A 44 -7.79 -11.34 -8.50
C ARG A 44 -8.99 -11.27 -9.44
N PRO A 45 -9.47 -12.41 -9.96
CA PRO A 45 -10.60 -12.43 -10.89
C PRO A 45 -11.96 -12.09 -10.25
N PHE A 46 -12.04 -11.89 -8.93
CA PHE A 46 -13.32 -11.73 -8.23
C PHE A 46 -13.38 -10.48 -7.36
N PHE A 47 -14.11 -9.47 -7.85
CA PHE A 47 -14.68 -8.38 -7.08
C PHE A 47 -15.98 -8.85 -6.41
N ILE A 48 -15.86 -9.53 -5.27
CA ILE A 48 -17.02 -9.74 -4.38
C ILE A 48 -16.75 -8.95 -3.11
N GLY A 49 -17.44 -7.84 -2.98
CA GLY A 49 -17.46 -7.02 -1.76
C GLY A 49 -17.13 -5.56 -2.01
N THR A 50 -18.16 -4.73 -1.95
CA THR A 50 -18.11 -3.27 -1.78
C THR A 50 -17.49 -2.93 -0.42
N GLY A 51 -16.18 -3.14 -0.27
CA GLY A 51 -15.44 -2.86 0.94
C GLY A 51 -14.11 -2.22 0.60
N LEU A 52 -13.84 -1.05 1.19
CA LEU A 52 -12.54 -0.40 1.12
C LEU A 52 -11.47 -1.38 1.62
N LYS A 53 -10.62 -1.88 0.72
CA LYS A 53 -9.58 -2.85 1.08
C LYS A 53 -8.37 -2.13 1.66
N LYS A 54 -7.86 -2.66 2.75
CA LYS A 54 -6.67 -2.15 3.44
C LYS A 54 -5.51 -3.10 3.16
N LEU A 55 -4.38 -2.57 2.70
CA LEU A 55 -3.12 -3.27 2.56
C LEU A 55 -2.18 -2.80 3.65
N ALA A 56 -1.71 -3.72 4.50
CA ALA A 56 -0.64 -3.48 5.45
C ALA A 56 0.69 -3.90 4.80
N VAL A 57 1.58 -2.95 4.57
CA VAL A 57 2.93 -3.21 4.07
C VAL A 57 3.89 -3.16 5.25
N TYR A 58 4.54 -4.27 5.55
CA TYR A 58 5.55 -4.37 6.61
C TYR A 58 6.93 -4.17 5.99
N LEU A 59 7.63 -3.13 6.43
CA LEU A 59 9.01 -2.88 6.05
C LEU A 59 9.90 -3.70 6.99
N ASN A 60 10.45 -4.78 6.46
CA ASN A 60 11.39 -5.60 7.22
C ASN A 60 12.64 -4.75 7.47
N ARG A 61 12.93 -4.45 8.74
CA ARG A 61 14.23 -3.89 9.14
C ARG A 61 15.27 -4.98 8.88
N GLY A 62 15.78 -5.00 7.65
CA GLY A 62 16.95 -5.81 7.32
C GLY A 62 18.07 -5.41 8.27
N ASN A 63 18.51 -6.39 9.05
CA ASN A 63 19.74 -6.37 9.83
C ASN A 63 20.96 -6.44 8.90
#